data_AF-T0YCS8-F1
#
_entry.id   AF-T0YCS8-F1
#
_cell.length_a   1.000
_cell.length_b   1.000
_cell.length_c   1.000
_cell.angle_alpha   90.00
_cell.angle_beta   90.00
_cell.angle_gamma   90.00
#
_symmetry.space_group_name_H-M   'P 1'
#
loop_
_entity.id
_entity.type
_entity.pdbx_description
1 polymer ?
#
loop_
_entity_poly.entity_id
_entity_poly.type
_entity_poly.pdbx_seq_one_letter_code
_entity_poly.pdbx_strand_id
1 'polypeptide(L)' 'DHYVLIDDKLKILSAVKAQWGGDVTTVFPRQGHYAVDPAILHAFPPADLSVDHISDLLDPPILDRLMSLCKRGSR' A
#
# COMPACT_ATOMS: atom_id res chain seq x y z
N ASP A 1 -11.13 14.17 3.12
CA ASP A 1 -10.12 13.90 2.07
C ASP A 1 -9.37 12.63 2.40
N HIS A 2 -8.94 11.85 1.41
CA HIS A 2 -8.30 10.54 1.62
C HIS A 2 -7.04 10.43 0.76
N TYR A 3 -5.94 9.92 1.32
CA TYR A 3 -4.66 9.80 0.64
C TYR A 3 -4.36 8.36 0.20
N VAL A 4 -3.62 8.24 -0.90
CA VAL A 4 -3.01 6.96 -1.30
C VAL A 4 -1.50 7.15 -1.31
N LEU A 5 -0.79 6.33 -0.54
CA LEU A 5 0.67 6.31 -0.53
C LEU A 5 1.17 5.04 -1.18
N ILE A 6 2.03 5.18 -2.19
CA ILE A 6 2.59 4.09 -2.98
C ILE A 6 4.11 4.12 -2.86
N ASP A 7 4.71 3.07 -2.29
CA ASP A 7 6.17 2.97 -2.08
C ASP A 7 6.62 1.50 -1.99
N ASP A 8 7.84 1.19 -2.41
CA ASP A 8 8.44 -0.15 -2.34
C ASP A 8 9.02 -0.48 -0.94
N LYS A 9 8.91 0.44 0.03
CA LYS A 9 9.43 0.27 1.39
C LYS A 9 8.30 0.13 2.40
N LEU A 10 8.03 -1.11 2.82
CA LEU A 10 7.07 -1.39 3.90
C LEU A 10 7.35 -0.62 5.19
N LYS A 11 8.62 -0.30 5.48
CA LYS A 11 9.00 0.56 6.62
C LYS A 11 8.32 1.94 6.56
N ILE A 12 8.34 2.59 5.39
CA ILE A 12 7.75 3.93 5.22
C ILE A 12 6.23 3.82 5.27
N LEU A 13 5.66 2.85 4.54
CA LEU A 13 4.22 2.61 4.53
C LEU A 13 3.68 2.36 5.93
N SER A 14 4.36 1.52 6.72
CA SER A 14 3.98 1.22 8.10
C SER A 14 4.05 2.45 9.00
N ALA A 15 5.11 3.26 8.87
CA ALA A 15 5.27 4.47 9.67
C ALA A 15 4.18 5.51 9.37
N VAL A 16 3.87 5.72 8.08
CA VAL A 16 2.79 6.64 7.69
C VAL A 16 1.43 6.11 8.12
N LYS A 17 1.15 4.82 7.94
CA LYS A 17 -0.10 4.19 8.37
C LYS A 17 -0.31 4.31 9.87
N ALA A 18 0.73 4.15 10.67
CA ALA A 18 0.65 4.30 12.13
C ALA A 18 0.28 5.73 12.55
N GLN A 19 0.74 6.75 11.81
CA GLN A 19 0.48 8.14 12.15
C GLN A 19 -0.86 8.66 11.56
N TRP A 20 -1.23 8.23 10.37
CA TRP A 20 -2.38 8.77 9.61
C TRP A 20 -3.61 7.85 9.67
N GLY A 21 -3.44 6.59 10.09
CA GLY A 21 -4.54 5.67 10.37
C GLY A 21 -5.48 5.47 9.17
N GLY A 22 -6.75 5.82 9.37
CA GLY A 22 -7.82 5.67 8.38
C GLY A 22 -7.73 6.62 7.20
N ASP A 23 -6.98 7.72 7.31
CA ASP A 23 -6.94 8.77 6.28
C ASP A 23 -6.00 8.44 5.10
N VAL A 24 -5.27 7.31 5.19
CA VAL A 24 -4.35 6.84 4.14
C VAL A 24 -4.59 5.38 3.79
N THR A 25 -4.60 5.08 2.49
CA THR A 25 -4.45 3.71 1.97
C THR A 25 -3.02 3.53 1.47
N THR A 26 -2.33 2.52 1.98
CA THR A 26 -0.96 2.18 1.59
C THR A 26 -0.96 1.11 0.49
N VAL A 27 -0.14 1.32 -0.54
CA VAL A 27 0.01 0.40 -1.68
C VAL A 27 1.49 0.01 -1.80
N PHE A 28 1.75 -1.28 -1.77
CA PHE A 28 3.09 -1.86 -1.92
C PHE A 28 3.21 -2.54 -3.29
N PRO A 29 3.83 -1.90 -4.30
CA PRO A 29 4.24 -2.59 -5.52
C PRO A 29 5.45 -3.48 -5.22
N ARG A 30 5.44 -4.74 -5.65
CA ARG A 30 6.56 -5.69 -5.49
C ARG A 30 7.69 -5.44 -6.50
N GLN A 31 8.05 -4.17 -6.68
CA GLN A 31 9.08 -3.73 -7.60
C GLN A 31 10.20 -3.02 -6.84
N GLY A 32 11.44 -3.13 -7.33
CA GLY A 32 12.60 -2.51 -6.70
C GLY A 32 13.32 -3.43 -5.70
N HIS A 33 14.46 -2.95 -5.21
CA HIS A 33 15.40 -3.75 -4.42
C HIS A 33 14.84 -4.17 -3.05
N TYR A 34 13.97 -3.37 -2.46
CA TYR A 34 13.40 -3.63 -1.13
C TYR A 34 12.21 -4.60 -1.16
N ALA A 35 11.61 -4.80 -2.33
CA ALA A 35 10.43 -5.64 -2.48
C ALA A 35 10.70 -7.15 -2.42
N VAL A 36 11.97 -7.54 -2.53
CA VAL A 36 12.41 -8.94 -2.60
C VAL A 36 13.22 -9.38 -1.37
N ASP A 37 13.49 -8.47 -0.42
CA ASP A 37 14.24 -8.79 0.79
C ASP A 37 13.32 -9.46 1.84
N PRO A 38 13.47 -10.77 2.11
CA PRO A 38 12.60 -11.48 3.04
C PRO A 38 12.69 -10.95 4.47
N ALA A 39 13.84 -10.39 4.87
CA ALA A 39 14.01 -9.81 6.20
C ALA A 39 13.16 -8.56 6.38
N ILE A 40 13.07 -7.73 5.34
CA ILE A 40 12.22 -6.52 5.33
C ILE A 40 10.74 -6.91 5.27
N LEU A 41 10.38 -7.88 4.43
CA LEU A 41 9.01 -8.36 4.31
C LEU A 41 8.45 -8.96 5.61
N HIS A 42 9.29 -9.60 6.42
CA HIS A 42 8.88 -10.15 7.71
C HIS A 42 8.92 -9.14 8.87
N ALA A 43 9.67 -8.05 8.73
CA ALA A 43 9.85 -7.06 9.81
C ALA A 43 8.69 -6.06 9.94
N PHE A 44 7.87 -5.90 8.91
CA PHE A 44 6.82 -4.88 8.85
C PHE A 44 5.47 -5.50 8.46
N PRO A 45 4.35 -4.93 8.95
CA PRO A 45 3.03 -5.36 8.50
C PRO A 45 2.85 -5.13 6.99
N PRO A 46 1.99 -5.93 6.34
CA PRO A 46 1.67 -5.70 4.94
C PRO A 46 0.95 -4.36 4.75
N ALA A 47 1.14 -3.75 3.59
CA ALA A 47 0.33 -2.61 3.15
C ALA A 47 -1.15 -3.00 2.96
N ASP A 48 -2.04 -2.00 2.90
CA ASP A 48 -3.48 -2.23 2.67
C ASP A 48 -3.77 -2.94 1.33
N LEU A 49 -2.94 -2.67 0.32
CA LEU A 49 -2.95 -3.33 -0.98
C LEU A 49 -1.52 -3.65 -1.41
N SER A 50 -1.29 -4.84 -1.97
CA SER A 50 -0.03 -5.20 -2.64
C SER A 50 -0.32 -5.57 -4.09
N VAL A 51 0.52 -5.09 -5.01
CA VAL A 51 0.44 -5.37 -6.45
C VAL A 51 1.81 -5.82 -6.95
N ASP A 52 1.86 -6.54 -8.07
CA ASP A 52 3.14 -7.05 -8.58
C ASP A 52 3.85 -5.97 -9.40
N HIS A 53 3.09 -5.18 -10.17
CA HIS A 53 3.58 -4.04 -10.93
C HIS A 53 2.74 -2.78 -10.67
N ILE A 54 3.37 -1.61 -10.76
CA ILE A 54 2.65 -0.33 -10.65
C ILE A 54 1.59 -0.18 -11.75
N SER A 55 1.80 -0.78 -12.92
CA SER A 55 0.84 -0.82 -14.02
C SER A 55 -0.45 -1.55 -13.67
N ASP A 56 -0.44 -2.43 -12.67
CA ASP A 56 -1.63 -3.18 -12.24
C ASP A 56 -2.71 -2.23 -11.69
N LEU A 57 -2.34 -1.03 -11.24
CA LEU A 57 -3.29 0.00 -10.81
C LEU A 57 -4.13 0.57 -11.96
N LEU A 58 -3.76 0.31 -13.22
CA LEU A 58 -4.55 0.65 -14.39
C LEU A 58 -5.63 -0.41 -14.69
N ASP A 59 -5.54 -1.60 -14.10
CA ASP A 59 -6.52 -2.67 -14.28
C ASP A 59 -7.80 -2.32 -13.49
N PRO A 60 -8.98 -2.18 -14.15
CA PRO A 60 -10.21 -1.73 -13.50
C PRO A 60 -10.57 -2.49 -12.21
N PRO A 61 -10.55 -3.83 -12.13
CA PRO A 61 -10.76 -4.55 -10.87
C PRO A 61 -9.81 -4.17 -9.72
N ILE A 62 -8.54 -3.89 -10.02
CA ILE A 62 -7.57 -3.49 -8.99
C ILE A 62 -7.82 -2.04 -8.57
N LEU A 63 -8.11 -1.16 -9.53
CA LEU A 63 -8.49 0.22 -9.26
C LEU A 63 -9.76 0.27 -8.39
N ASP A 64 -10.79 -0.50 -8.73
CA ASP A 64 -12.02 -0.61 -7.95
C ASP A 64 -11.75 -1.10 -6.53
N ARG A 65 -10.85 -2.08 -6.37
CA ARG A 65 -10.43 -2.55 -5.06
C ARG A 65 -9.75 -1.44 -4.25
N LEU A 66 -8.82 -0.69 -4.84
CA LEU A 66 -8.17 0.45 -4.20
C LEU A 66 -9.21 1.50 -3.77
N MET A 67 -10.11 1.89 -4.67
CA MET A 67 -11.17 2.84 -4.37
C MET A 67 -12.11 2.36 -3.26
N SER A 68 -12.37 1.05 -3.16
CA SER A 68 -13.15 0.48 -2.07
C SER A 68 -12.45 0.57 -0.71
N LEU A 69 -11.12 0.44 -0.68
CA LEU A 69 -10.32 0.55 0.54
C LEU A 69 -10.28 1.99 1.05
N CYS A 70 -10.13 2.96 0.14
CA CYS A 70 -10.18 4.38 0.49
C CYS A 70 -11.50 4.79 1.16
N LYS A 71 -12.61 4.17 0.78
CA LYS A 71 -13.93 4.44 1.39
C LYS A 71 -14.10 3.84 2.80
N ARG A 72 -13.26 2.88 3.21
CA ARG A 72 -13.38 2.19 4.51
C ARG A 72 -12.73 2.94 5.66
N GLY A 73 -11.70 3.74 5.40
CA GLY A 73 -10.91 4.44 6.41
C GLY A 73 -11.49 5.78 6.89
N SER A 74 -12.44 6.36 6.16
CA SER A 74 -13.07 7.66 6.46
C SER A 74 -14.21 7.59 7.50
N ARG A 75 -14.15 6.67 8.47
CA ARG A 75 -15.18 6.50 9.51
C ARG A 75 -14.71 6.98 10.88
#